data_AF-A0A450ZN61-F1
#
_entry.id   AF-A0A450ZN61-F1
#
_cell.length_a   1.000
_cell.length_b   1.000
_cell.length_c   1.000
_cell.angle_alpha   90.00
_cell.angle_beta   90.00
_cell.angle_gamma   90.00
#
_symmetry.space_group_name_H-M   'P 1'
#
loop_
_entity.id
_entity.type
_entity.pdbx_description
1 polymer ?
#
loop_
_entity_poly.entity_id
_entity_poly.type
_entity_poly.pdbx_seq_one_letter_code
_entity_poly.pdbx_strand_id
1 'polypeptide(L)'
;MAHSAWFQEPPGRANPAILEHCDKDHGRLEVRKIIVTGDVDWLHQRHPRWKSIRSMICVEATRQIGQKISTERCYYISSSTTNAAEKLLVTIRAH
;
A
#
# COMPACT_ATOMS: atom_id res chain seq x y z
N MET A 1 -1.67 -22.67 -6.81
CA MET A 1 -0.53 -21.73 -6.85
C MET A 1 -1.05 -20.38 -6.38
N ALA A 2 -0.75 -19.96 -5.15
CA ALA A 2 -1.13 -18.62 -4.71
C ALA A 2 -0.23 -17.63 -5.45
N HIS A 3 -0.82 -16.75 -6.27
CA HIS A 3 -0.05 -15.66 -6.86
C HIS A 3 0.21 -14.64 -5.75
N SER A 4 1.46 -14.59 -5.25
CA SER A 4 1.90 -13.56 -4.33
C SER A 4 1.70 -12.18 -4.97
N ALA A 5 1.09 -11.25 -4.24
CA ALA A 5 0.96 -9.88 -4.73
C ALA A 5 2.35 -9.23 -4.86
N TRP A 6 2.53 -8.31 -5.81
CA TRP A 6 3.79 -7.57 -6.01
C TRP A 6 4.33 -6.96 -4.71
N PHE A 7 3.44 -6.51 -3.81
CA PHE A 7 3.82 -5.92 -2.51
C PHE A 7 4.39 -6.92 -1.49
N GLN A 8 4.17 -8.22 -1.68
CA GLN A 8 4.72 -9.27 -0.81
C GLN A 8 6.08 -9.75 -1.32
N GLU A 9 6.23 -9.82 -2.64
CA GLU A 9 7.45 -10.27 -3.31
C GLU A 9 7.83 -9.27 -4.42
N PRO A 10 8.24 -8.05 -4.07
CA PRO A 10 8.69 -7.10 -5.08
C PRO A 10 10.01 -7.58 -5.69
N PRO A 11 10.27 -7.34 -6.98
CA PRO A 11 11.55 -7.68 -7.60
C PRO A 11 12.69 -6.95 -6.86
N GLY A 12 13.87 -7.56 -6.75
CA GLY A 12 14.97 -7.02 -5.93
C GLY A 12 15.47 -5.61 -6.31
N ARG A 13 15.11 -5.11 -7.51
CA ARG A 13 15.39 -3.74 -7.96
C ARG A 13 14.37 -2.70 -7.49
N ALA A 14 13.23 -3.14 -6.95
CA ALA A 14 12.16 -2.27 -6.52
C ALA A 14 12.60 -1.48 -5.29
N ASN A 15 12.27 -0.18 -5.28
CA ASN A 15 12.53 0.69 -4.15
C ASN A 15 11.22 1.41 -3.74
N PRO A 16 10.26 0.69 -3.15
CA PRO A 16 9.01 1.29 -2.73
C PRO A 16 9.23 2.21 -1.52
N ALA A 17 8.50 3.33 -1.48
CA ALA A 17 8.40 4.11 -0.27
C ALA A 17 7.53 3.37 0.75
N ILE A 18 8.04 3.19 1.96
CA ILE A 18 7.33 2.50 3.04
C ILE A 18 7.18 3.47 4.21
N LEU A 19 5.96 3.59 4.73
CA LEU A 19 5.65 4.37 5.91
C LEU A 19 4.77 3.56 6.84
N GLU A 20 5.03 3.63 8.14
CA GLU A 20 4.23 3.01 9.17
C GLU A 20 3.69 4.05 10.14
N HIS A 21 2.42 3.91 10.53
CA HIS A 21 1.79 4.73 11.54
C HIS A 21 1.13 3.85 12.60
N CYS A 22 1.44 4.10 13.86
CA CYS A 22 0.91 3.37 15.00
C CYS A 22 -0.03 4.29 15.79
N ASP A 23 -1.25 3.82 16.02
CA ASP A 23 -2.31 4.52 16.74
C ASP A 23 -2.81 3.63 17.89
N LYS A 24 -2.89 4.18 19.09
CA LYS A 24 -3.35 3.47 20.29
C LYS A 24 -4.53 4.23 20.88
N ASP A 25 -5.65 3.54 21.01
CA ASP A 25 -6.92 4.15 21.39
C ASP A 25 -7.78 3.17 22.21
N HIS A 26 -8.14 3.52 23.45
CA HIS A 26 -9.07 2.76 24.32
C HIS A 26 -8.93 1.22 24.30
N GLY A 27 -7.70 0.70 24.32
CA GLY A 27 -7.44 -0.76 24.30
C GLY A 27 -7.35 -1.40 22.91
N ARG A 28 -7.48 -0.58 21.85
CA ARG A 28 -7.13 -0.90 20.47
C ARG A 28 -5.71 -0.40 20.16
N LEU A 29 -4.92 -1.25 19.52
CA LEU A 29 -3.68 -0.86 18.85
C LEU A 29 -3.87 -1.07 17.36
N GLU A 30 -3.61 -0.04 16.55
CA GLU A 30 -3.68 -0.13 15.10
C GLU A 30 -2.37 0.31 14.47
N VAL A 31 -1.74 -0.62 13.75
CA VAL A 31 -0.55 -0.36 12.94
C VAL A 31 -1.00 -0.31 11.48
N ARG A 32 -0.79 0.83 10.83
CA ARG A 32 -1.02 0.99 9.39
C ARG A 32 0.31 1.12 8.67
N LYS A 33 0.58 0.19 7.77
CA LYS A 33 1.73 0.21 6.88
C LYS A 33 1.27 0.56 5.47
N ILE A 34 1.88 1.57 4.88
CA ILE A 34 1.70 1.90 3.47
C ILE A 34 2.95 1.57 2.71
N ILE A 35 2.75 0.95 1.56
CA ILE A 35 3.77 0.68 0.57
C ILE A 35 3.34 1.36 -0.72
N VAL A 36 4.16 2.30 -1.22
CA VAL A 36 3.92 3.02 -2.48
C VAL A 36 5.05 2.70 -3.44
N THR A 37 4.71 2.37 -4.68
CA THR A 37 5.71 2.17 -5.74
C THR A 37 5.29 2.88 -7.01
N GLY A 38 6.27 3.45 -7.71
CA GLY A 38 6.15 3.91 -9.09
C GLY A 38 6.56 2.86 -10.12
N ASP A 39 7.00 1.67 -9.69
CA ASP A 39 7.37 0.55 -10.57
C ASP A 39 6.11 -0.08 -11.17
N VAL A 40 5.57 0.58 -12.18
CA VAL A 40 4.34 0.22 -12.90
C VAL A 40 4.59 -0.17 -14.36
N ASP A 41 5.86 -0.23 -14.80
CA ASP A 41 6.21 -0.59 -16.17
C ASP A 41 5.68 -1.98 -16.55
N TRP A 42 5.82 -2.94 -15.62
CA TRP A 42 5.28 -4.29 -15.79
C TRP A 42 3.74 -4.27 -15.95
N LEU A 43 3.07 -3.35 -15.25
CA LEU A 43 1.62 -3.19 -15.30
C LEU A 43 1.20 -2.62 -16.66
N HIS A 44 1.94 -1.66 -17.20
CA HIS A 44 1.70 -1.13 -18.55
C HIS A 44 2.00 -2.15 -19.64
N GLN A 45 3.05 -2.95 -19.50
CA GLN A 45 3.36 -4.05 -20.44
C GLN A 45 2.21 -5.07 -20.47
N ARG A 46 1.67 -5.42 -19.30
CA ARG A 46 0.54 -6.35 -19.16
C ARG A 46 -0.79 -5.73 -19.59
N HIS A 47 -0.98 -4.43 -19.32
CA HIS A 47 -2.19 -3.68 -19.61
C HIS A 47 -1.87 -2.38 -20.36
N PRO A 48 -1.64 -2.44 -21.69
CA PRO A 48 -1.20 -1.27 -22.48
C PRO A 48 -2.16 -0.08 -22.49
N ARG A 49 -3.42 -0.29 -22.10
CA ARG A 49 -4.43 0.79 -21.97
C ARG A 49 -4.33 1.55 -20.64
N TRP A 50 -3.58 1.06 -19.67
CA TRP A 50 -3.48 1.65 -18.32
C TRP A 50 -2.35 2.69 -18.19
N LYS A 51 -2.07 3.42 -19.28
CA LYS A 51 -0.95 4.38 -19.36
C LYS A 51 -1.06 5.55 -18.38
N SER A 52 -2.26 5.83 -17.88
CA SER A 52 -2.48 6.90 -16.90
C SER A 52 -2.09 6.51 -15.49
N ILE A 53 -1.91 5.21 -15.18
CA ILE A 53 -1.47 4.76 -13.87
C ILE A 53 0.01 5.06 -13.72
N ARG A 54 0.39 5.75 -12.64
CA ARG A 54 1.76 6.14 -12.36
C ARG A 54 2.29 5.60 -11.03
N SER A 55 1.39 5.11 -10.17
CA SER A 55 1.78 4.46 -8.92
C SER A 55 0.77 3.41 -8.48
N MET A 56 1.27 2.43 -7.73
CA MET A 56 0.49 1.44 -7.01
C MET A 56 0.72 1.59 -5.52
N ILE A 57 -0.35 1.38 -4.73
CA ILE A 57 -0.32 1.52 -3.28
C ILE A 57 -0.94 0.28 -2.63
N CYS A 58 -0.31 -0.19 -1.55
CA CYS A 58 -0.90 -1.14 -0.62
C CYS A 58 -0.98 -0.48 0.75
N VAL A 59 -2.17 -0.51 1.36
CA VAL A 59 -2.39 -0.15 2.75
C VAL A 59 -2.72 -1.41 3.52
N GLU A 60 -1.85 -1.76 4.46
CA GLU A 60 -2.06 -2.86 5.40
C GLU A 60 -2.42 -2.26 6.76
N ALA A 61 -3.58 -2.61 7.28
CA ALA A 61 -4.05 -2.20 8.60
C ALA A 61 -4.13 -3.42 9.51
N THR A 62 -3.23 -3.50 10.48
CA THR A 62 -3.25 -4.51 11.53
C THR A 62 -3.81 -3.91 12.80
N ARG A 63 -4.94 -4.47 13.27
CA ARG A 63 -5.63 -4.05 14.49
C ARG A 63 -5.53 -5.14 15.53
N GLN A 64 -5.16 -4.76 16.74
CA GLN A 64 -5.23 -5.59 17.93
C GLN A 64 -6.24 -5.01 18.91
N ILE A 65 -7.20 -5.83 19.34
CA ILE A 65 -8.17 -5.49 20.41
C ILE A 65 -8.16 -6.65 21.39
N GLY A 66 -7.66 -6.40 22.60
CA GLY A 66 -7.37 -7.47 23.57
C GLY A 66 -6.37 -8.49 23.00
N GLN A 67 -6.79 -9.75 22.90
CA GLN A 67 -5.99 -10.85 22.31
C GLN A 67 -6.24 -11.07 20.82
N LYS A 68 -7.25 -10.41 20.22
CA LYS A 68 -7.59 -10.60 18.82
C LYS A 68 -6.75 -9.69 17.95
N ILE A 69 -6.05 -10.28 16.96
CA ILE A 69 -5.33 -9.57 15.91
C ILE A 69 -6.04 -9.83 14.58
N SER A 70 -6.23 -8.78 13.79
CA SER A 70 -6.79 -8.85 12.44
C SER A 70 -5.99 -7.95 11.50
N THR A 71 -5.77 -8.40 10.28
CA THR A 71 -5.06 -7.64 9.25
C THR A 71 -5.94 -7.51 8.02
N GLU A 72 -6.12 -6.28 7.57
CA GLU A 72 -6.84 -5.94 6.34
C GLU A 72 -5.86 -5.32 5.34
N ARG A 73 -6.05 -5.62 4.04
CA ARG A 73 -5.25 -5.03 2.96
C ARG A 73 -6.15 -4.39 1.92
N CYS A 74 -5.86 -3.13 1.60
CA CYS A 74 -6.50 -2.38 0.54
C CYS A 74 -5.46 -1.97 -0.51
N TYR A 75 -5.77 -2.19 -1.78
CA TYR A 75 -4.90 -1.85 -2.90
C TYR A 75 -5.47 -0.69 -3.71
N TYR A 76 -4.63 0.26 -4.08
CA TYR A 76 -5.00 1.43 -4.85
C TYR A 76 -4.05 1.64 -6.03
N ILE A 77 -4.54 2.34 -7.05
CA ILE A 77 -3.77 2.83 -8.18
C ILE A 77 -3.96 4.34 -8.26
N SER A 78 -2.92 5.06 -8.63
CA SER A 78 -2.96 6.51 -8.76
C SER A 78 -2.30 6.96 -10.05
N SER A 79 -2.85 8.01 -10.65
CA SER A 79 -2.26 8.70 -11.79
C SER A 79 -1.21 9.73 -11.38
N SER A 80 -1.00 9.93 -10.08
CA SER A 80 0.03 10.81 -9.55
C SER A 80 1.40 10.12 -9.54
N THR A 81 2.44 10.87 -9.91
CA THR A 81 3.85 10.45 -9.77
C THR A 81 4.39 10.68 -8.37
N THR A 82 3.58 11.20 -7.45
CA THR A 82 4.08 11.48 -6.10
C THR A 82 4.44 10.19 -5.39
N ASN A 83 5.69 10.08 -4.96
CA ASN A 83 6.17 9.03 -4.06
C ASN A 83 6.08 9.46 -2.59
N ALA A 84 5.44 10.61 -2.30
CA ALA A 84 5.22 11.09 -0.95
C ALA A 84 4.16 10.22 -0.26
N ALA A 85 4.60 9.10 0.30
CA ALA A 85 3.74 8.12 0.97
C ALA A 85 2.87 8.76 2.05
N GLU A 86 3.37 9.78 2.76
CA GLU A 86 2.61 10.57 3.74
C GLU A 86 1.41 11.30 3.13
N LYS A 87 1.60 11.99 1.99
CA LYS A 87 0.50 12.69 1.32
C LYS A 87 -0.56 11.71 0.83
N LEU A 88 -0.12 10.59 0.26
CA LEU A 88 -1.02 9.52 -0.17
C LEU A 88 -1.76 8.88 1.00
N LEU A 89 -1.13 8.69 2.16
CA LEU A 89 -1.80 8.22 3.38
C LEU A 89 -2.94 9.16 3.76
N VAL A 90 -2.67 10.46 3.83
CA VAL A 90 -3.67 11.46 4.19
C VAL A 90 -4.83 11.44 3.20
N THR A 91 -4.55 11.39 1.90
CA THR A 91 -5.58 11.28 0.87
C THR A 91 -6.40 10.00 0.98
N ILE A 92 -5.75 8.84 1.17
CA ILE A 92 -6.44 7.55 1.29
C ILE A 92 -7.32 7.50 2.55
N ARG A 93 -6.88 8.10 3.66
CA ARG A 93 -7.67 8.17 4.90
C ARG A 93 -8.90 9.08 4.79
N ALA A 94 -8.92 10.00 3.83
CA ALA A 94 -10.02 10.94 3.63
C ALA A 94 -11.14 10.40 2.71
N HIS A 95 -10.97 9.20 2.16
CA HIS A 95 -11.99 8.47 1.39
C HIS A 95 -12.68 7.41 2.25
#